data_AF-A0A937TA35-F1
#
_entry.id   AF-A0A937TA35-F1
#
_cell.length_a   1.000
_cell.length_b   1.000
_cell.length_c   1.000
_cell.angle_alpha   90.00
_cell.angle_beta   90.00
_cell.angle_gamma   90.00
#
_symmetry.space_group_name_H-M   'P 1'
#
loop_
_entity.id
_entity.type
_entity.pdbx_description
1 polymer ?
#
loop_
_entity_poly.entity_id
_entity_poly.type
_entity_poly.pdbx_seq_one_letter_code
_entity_poly.pdbx_strand_id
1 'polypeptide(L)'
;LRDLFDALVTRESTWRLKPHPAPVRHAARLLGVPVEQCAMVGDTTVDVKSARRAGAWAVGVLCGFGEREELERASAHVVLEHTAQLTSLL
;
A
#
# COMPACT_ATOMS: atom_id res chain seq x y z
N LEU A 1 12.76 13.49 -7.23
CA LEU A 1 11.69 12.70 -6.56
C LEU A 1 10.35 12.86 -7.27
N ARG A 2 9.88 14.08 -7.56
CA ARG A 2 8.60 14.28 -8.28
C ARG A 2 8.58 13.61 -9.65
N ASP A 3 9.71 13.55 -10.33
CA ASP A 3 9.83 12.94 -11.67
C ASP A 3 9.78 11.40 -11.66
N LEU A 4 9.73 10.78 -10.47
CA LEU A 4 9.62 9.33 -10.32
C LEU A 4 8.18 8.87 -10.08
N PHE A 5 7.23 9.79 -9.88
CA PHE A 5 5.85 9.48 -9.49
C PHE A 5 4.86 10.26 -10.34
N ASP A 6 3.95 9.55 -11.01
CA ASP A 6 2.85 10.15 -11.77
C ASP A 6 1.79 10.79 -10.87
N ALA A 7 1.70 10.35 -9.61
CA ALA A 7 0.78 10.89 -8.61
C ALA A 7 1.41 10.95 -7.22
N LEU A 8 1.11 12.02 -6.48
CA LEU A 8 1.53 12.19 -5.09
C LEU A 8 0.30 12.34 -4.19
N VAL A 9 0.17 11.42 -3.22
CA VAL A 9 -0.88 11.45 -2.21
C VAL A 9 -0.22 11.52 -0.84
N THR A 10 -0.46 12.62 -0.13
CA THR A 10 0.10 12.89 1.19
C THR A 10 -1.02 13.04 2.22
N ARG A 11 -0.66 13.35 3.46
CA ARG A 11 -1.62 13.62 4.55
C ARG A 11 -2.59 14.76 4.20
N GLU A 12 -2.15 15.72 3.39
CA GLU A 12 -2.92 16.87 2.95
C GLU A 12 -3.93 16.53 1.83
N SER A 13 -3.78 15.38 1.17
CA SER A 13 -4.67 14.96 0.08
C SER A 13 -6.04 14.48 0.57
N THR A 14 -6.17 14.11 1.85
CA THR A 14 -7.44 13.67 2.43
C THR A 14 -7.45 13.75 3.96
N TRP A 15 -8.61 14.10 4.52
CA TRP A 15 -8.85 14.02 5.97
C TRP A 15 -8.93 12.59 6.51
N ARG A 16 -9.10 11.59 5.62
CA ARG A 16 -9.28 10.18 5.99
C ARG A 16 -7.98 9.42 5.79
N LEU A 17 -7.16 9.37 6.84
CA LEU A 17 -5.85 8.72 6.82
C LEU A 17 -5.95 7.19 6.91
N LYS A 18 -4.87 6.50 6.53
CA LYS A 18 -4.70 5.05 6.77
C LYS A 18 -5.00 4.74 8.25
N PRO A 19 -5.75 3.67 8.57
CA PRO A 19 -6.13 2.54 7.71
C PRO A 19 -7.44 2.75 6.92
N HIS A 20 -7.93 3.98 6.77
CA HIS A 20 -9.07 4.25 5.89
C HIS A 20 -8.66 4.04 4.43
N PRO A 21 -9.51 3.45 3.56
CA PRO A 21 -9.17 3.18 2.15
C PRO A 21 -9.05 4.42 1.25
N ALA A 22 -9.32 5.61 1.78
CA ALA A 22 -9.47 6.82 0.97
C ALA A 22 -8.17 7.23 0.25
N PRO A 23 -6.98 7.20 0.88
CA PRO A 23 -5.74 7.57 0.20
C PRO A 23 -5.43 6.64 -0.97
N VAL A 24 -5.66 5.33 -0.82
CA VAL A 24 -5.37 4.32 -1.85
C VAL A 24 -6.30 4.48 -3.05
N ARG A 25 -7.62 4.63 -2.80
CA ARG A 25 -8.59 4.90 -3.86
C ARG A 25 -8.34 6.23 -4.56
N HIS A 26 -7.89 7.24 -3.80
CA HIS A 26 -7.54 8.53 -4.37
C HIS A 26 -6.32 8.43 -5.29
N ALA A 27 -5.28 7.70 -4.89
CA ALA A 27 -4.11 7.43 -5.73
C ALA A 27 -4.50 6.70 -7.02
N ALA A 28 -5.28 5.61 -6.93
CA ALA A 28 -5.76 4.86 -8.09
C ALA A 28 -6.55 5.76 -9.07
N ARG A 29 -7.41 6.64 -8.55
CA ARG A 29 -8.16 7.62 -9.36
C ARG A 29 -7.25 8.64 -10.06
N LEU A 30 -6.21 9.14 -9.39
CA LEU A 30 -5.25 10.06 -10.01
C LEU A 30 -4.46 9.37 -11.14
N LEU A 31 -4.14 8.08 -10.96
CA LEU A 31 -3.45 7.25 -11.94
C LEU A 31 -4.37 6.76 -13.08
N GLY A 32 -5.70 6.92 -12.96
CA GLY A 32 -6.66 6.47 -13.97
C GLY A 32 -6.82 4.96 -14.08
N VAL A 33 -6.46 4.20 -13.03
CA VAL A 33 -6.50 2.73 -13.01
C VAL A 33 -7.50 2.20 -11.98
N PRO A 34 -8.11 1.02 -12.20
CA PRO A 34 -8.93 0.36 -11.17
C PRO A 34 -8.11 0.05 -9.91
N VAL A 35 -8.70 0.24 -8.73
CA VAL A 35 -7.99 0.01 -7.45
C VAL A 35 -7.67 -1.47 -7.24
N GLU A 36 -8.45 -2.36 -7.85
CA GLU A 36 -8.27 -3.82 -7.85
C GLU A 36 -7.03 -4.24 -8.67
N GLN A 37 -6.55 -3.37 -9.56
CA GLN A 37 -5.30 -3.57 -10.32
C GLN A 37 -4.12 -2.86 -9.65
N CYS A 38 -4.31 -2.26 -8.47
CA CYS A 38 -3.26 -1.60 -7.72
C CYS A 38 -2.70 -2.50 -6.62
N ALA A 39 -1.39 -2.40 -6.39
CA ALA A 39 -0.75 -2.92 -5.19
C ALA A 39 -0.36 -1.75 -4.28
N MET A 40 -0.64 -1.89 -2.99
CA MET A 40 -0.09 -1.01 -1.96
C MET A 40 1.00 -1.78 -1.21
N VAL A 41 2.20 -1.23 -1.27
CA VAL A 41 3.39 -1.72 -0.58
C VAL A 41 3.65 -0.87 0.65
N GLY A 42 3.75 -1.50 1.82
CA GLY A 42 4.00 -0.79 3.08
C GLY A 42 4.48 -1.71 4.19
N ASP A 43 5.03 -1.11 5.23
CA ASP A 43 5.71 -1.81 6.32
C ASP A 43 4.89 -1.87 7.61
N THR A 44 3.70 -1.26 7.65
CA THR A 44 2.86 -1.24 8.85
C THR A 44 1.50 -1.90 8.64
N THR A 45 0.86 -2.34 9.73
CA THR A 45 -0.49 -2.91 9.66
C THR A 45 -1.53 -1.91 9.16
N VAL A 46 -1.30 -0.61 9.28
CA VAL A 46 -2.23 0.42 8.75
C VAL A 46 -2.19 0.49 7.23
N ASP A 47 -1.03 0.20 6.61
CA ASP A 47 -0.89 0.10 5.15
C ASP A 47 -1.69 -1.07 4.62
N VAL A 48 -1.43 -2.25 5.19
CA VAL A 48 -2.12 -3.49 4.83
C VAL A 48 -3.63 -3.34 4.95
N LYS A 49 -4.11 -2.83 6.10
CA LYS A 49 -5.55 -2.62 6.32
C LYS A 49 -6.14 -1.61 5.34
N SER A 50 -5.41 -0.53 5.03
CA SER A 50 -5.86 0.47 4.05
C SER A 50 -6.01 -0.14 2.65
N ALA A 51 -5.03 -0.93 2.22
CA ALA A 51 -5.03 -1.63 0.95
C ALA A 51 -6.22 -2.61 0.83
N ARG A 52 -6.38 -3.49 1.83
CA ARG A 52 -7.45 -4.48 1.88
C ARG A 52 -8.84 -3.85 1.85
N ARG A 53 -9.05 -2.79 2.64
CA ARG A 53 -10.32 -2.04 2.63
C ARG A 53 -10.56 -1.29 1.33
N ALA A 54 -9.50 -0.91 0.62
CA ALA A 54 -9.60 -0.21 -0.64
C ALA A 54 -10.02 -1.14 -1.78
N GLY A 55 -9.72 -2.44 -1.67
CA GLY A 55 -9.83 -3.43 -2.74
C GLY A 55 -8.51 -3.70 -3.45
N ALA A 56 -7.41 -3.08 -3.00
CA ALA A 56 -6.08 -3.23 -3.58
C ALA A 56 -5.36 -4.47 -3.05
N TRP A 57 -4.34 -4.92 -3.80
CA TRP A 57 -3.42 -5.94 -3.34
C TRP A 57 -2.51 -5.39 -2.23
N ALA A 58 -2.55 -6.00 -1.06
CA ALA A 58 -1.74 -5.62 0.10
C ALA A 58 -0.41 -6.39 0.13
N VAL A 59 0.71 -5.67 0.01
CA VAL A 59 2.08 -6.20 0.06
C VAL A 59 2.77 -5.63 1.29
N GLY A 60 3.14 -6.50 2.23
CA GLY A 60 3.94 -6.15 3.40
C GLY A 60 5.43 -6.24 3.12
N VAL A 61 6.25 -5.37 3.71
CA VAL A 61 7.72 -5.46 3.66
C VAL A 61 8.31 -5.37 5.07
N LEU A 62 9.36 -6.17 5.35
CA LEU A 62 9.99 -6.27 6.67
C LEU A 62 11.19 -5.34 6.89
N CYS A 63 11.53 -4.52 5.89
CA CYS A 63 12.61 -3.53 5.98
C CYS A 63 12.17 -2.21 6.65
N GLY A 64 11.15 -2.25 7.51
CA GLY A 64 10.54 -1.10 8.18
C GLY A 64 10.10 -1.42 9.61
N PHE A 65 8.92 -0.95 10.03
CA PHE A 65 8.49 -1.02 11.44
C PHE A 65 7.68 -2.26 11.83
N GLY A 66 6.94 -2.88 10.91
CA GLY A 66 6.06 -3.99 11.22
C GLY A 66 6.75 -5.36 11.21
N GLU A 67 6.24 -6.27 12.04
CA GLU A 67 6.71 -7.64 12.08
C GLU A 67 5.88 -8.56 11.16
N ARG A 68 6.49 -9.66 10.69
CA ARG A 68 5.84 -10.61 9.78
C ARG A 68 4.47 -11.05 10.28
N GLU A 69 4.40 -11.48 11.53
CA GLU A 69 3.17 -11.98 12.14
C GLU A 69 2.09 -10.88 12.20
N GLU A 70 2.46 -9.63 12.47
CA GLU A 70 1.53 -8.51 12.50
C GLU A 70 0.94 -8.19 11.13
N LEU A 71 1.78 -8.18 10.10
CA LEU A 71 1.39 -7.90 8.72
C LEU A 71 0.50 -9.03 8.16
N GLU A 72 0.83 -10.28 8.47
CA GLU A 72 0.01 -11.45 8.12
C GLU A 72 -1.34 -11.42 8.84
N ARG A 73 -1.38 -11.14 10.16
CA ARG A 73 -2.64 -10.95 10.91
C ARG A 73 -3.47 -9.78 10.38
N ALA A 74 -2.83 -8.74 9.84
CA ALA A 74 -3.52 -7.64 9.17
C ALA A 74 -4.08 -8.00 7.78
N SER A 75 -3.88 -9.25 7.33
CA SER A 75 -4.28 -9.79 6.03
C SER A 75 -3.47 -9.25 4.85
N ALA A 76 -2.15 -9.11 4.99
CA ALA A 76 -1.26 -8.95 3.85
C ALA A 76 -1.38 -10.19 2.95
N HIS A 77 -1.37 -10.01 1.62
CA HIS A 77 -1.40 -11.16 0.71
C HIS A 77 -0.02 -11.80 0.58
N VAL A 78 1.03 -11.00 0.74
CA VAL A 78 2.42 -11.43 0.76
C VAL A 78 3.21 -10.51 1.68
N VAL A 79 4.20 -11.07 2.36
CA VAL A 79 5.16 -10.33 3.19
C VAL A 79 6.57 -10.66 2.73
N LEU A 80 7.26 -9.64 2.21
CA LEU A 80 8.61 -9.72 1.65
C LEU A 80 9.65 -9.28 2.69
N GLU A 81 10.84 -9.86 2.60
CA GLU A 81 11.97 -9.48 3.47
C GLU A 81 12.49 -8.08 3.10
N HIS A 82 12.54 -7.76 1.81
CA HIS A 82 13.03 -6.48 1.31
C HIS A 82 12.29 -6.03 0.05
N THR A 83 12.20 -4.71 -0.17
CA THR A 83 11.49 -4.13 -1.33
C THR A 83 12.04 -4.60 -2.68
N ALA A 84 13.33 -4.95 -2.77
CA ALA A 84 13.91 -5.50 -3.99
C ALA A 84 13.31 -6.85 -4.43
N GLN A 85 12.59 -7.58 -3.56
CA GLN A 85 11.82 -8.76 -3.97
C GLN A 85 10.54 -8.41 -4.73
N LEU A 86 10.12 -7.15 -4.78
CA LEU A 86 8.89 -6.77 -5.49
C LEU A 86 8.96 -7.07 -6.99
N THR A 87 10.16 -7.03 -7.58
CA THR A 87 10.38 -7.29 -9.01
C THR A 87 10.07 -8.73 -9.44
N SER A 88 10.00 -9.69 -8.52
CA SER A 88 9.58 -11.06 -8.84
C SER A 88 8.06 -11.24 -8.89
N LEU A 89 7.29 -10.19 -8.53
CA LEU A 89 5.83 -10.21 -8.46
C LEU A 89 5.16 -9.37 -9.57
N LEU A 90 5.94 -8.59 -10.32
CA LEU A 90 5.51 -7.70 -11.41
C LEU A 90 5.89 -8.30 -12.77
#